data_AF-A0A957Q1S2-F1
#
_entry.id   AF-A0A957Q1S2-F1
#
_cell.length_a   1.000
_cell.length_b   1.000
_cell.length_c   1.000
_cell.angle_alpha   90.00
_cell.angle_beta   90.00
_cell.angle_gamma   90.00
#
_symmetry.space_group_name_H-M   'P 1'
#
loop_
_entity.id
_entity.type
_entity.pdbx_description
1 polymer ?
#
loop_
_entity_poly.entity_id
_entity_poly.type
_entity_poly.pdbx_seq_one_letter_code
_entity_poly.pdbx_strand_id
1 'polypeptide(L)' 'DSVVPEDVFRAETDRMTRDIGETYVPMPGTDRSLLPGAIEEERFAQYRREGIHYGEMEQQAARAVSELLGVDLPWEETE' A
#
# COMPACT_ATOMS: atom_id res chain seq x y z
N ASP A 1 -2.26 25.19 -16.43
CA ASP A 1 -3.72 25.15 -16.27
C ASP A 1 -4.22 23.75 -16.01
N SER A 2 -5.02 23.60 -14.95
CA SER A 2 -5.85 22.42 -14.70
C SER A 2 -7.20 22.56 -15.40
N VAL A 3 -7.85 21.43 -15.73
CA VAL A 3 -9.15 21.40 -16.41
C VAL A 3 -10.28 21.97 -15.54
N VAL A 4 -10.12 21.90 -14.22
CA VAL A 4 -10.98 22.48 -13.20
C VAL A 4 -10.12 23.03 -12.04
N PRO A 5 -10.63 23.96 -11.22
CA PRO A 5 -9.94 24.38 -9.99
C PRO A 5 -9.63 23.20 -9.07
N GLU A 6 -8.44 23.19 -8.46
CA GLU A 6 -7.95 22.07 -7.65
C GLU A 6 -8.84 21.80 -6.42
N ASP A 7 -9.28 22.86 -5.75
CA ASP A 7 -10.16 22.80 -4.59
C ASP A 7 -11.51 22.16 -4.94
N VAL A 8 -12.10 22.54 -6.08
CA VAL A 8 -13.33 21.95 -6.59
C VAL A 8 -13.12 20.47 -6.92
N PHE A 9 -12.01 20.13 -7.59
CA PHE A 9 -11.70 18.74 -7.94
C PHE A 9 -11.56 17.84 -6.70
N ARG A 10 -10.83 18.33 -5.67
CA ARG A 10 -10.66 17.60 -4.41
C ARG A 10 -11.99 17.40 -3.70
N ALA A 11 -12.78 18.47 -3.54
CA ALA A 11 -14.08 18.39 -2.86
C ALA A 11 -15.03 17.38 -3.53
N GLU A 12 -15.07 17.36 -4.86
CA GLU A 12 -15.92 16.45 -5.62
C GLU A 12 -15.42 14.99 -5.55
N THR A 13 -14.10 14.79 -5.58
CA THR A 13 -13.48 13.46 -5.42
C THR A 13 -13.71 12.90 -4.02
N ASP A 14 -13.58 13.73 -2.99
CA ASP A 14 -13.83 13.35 -1.59
C ASP A 14 -15.30 12.97 -1.38
N ARG A 15 -16.23 13.72 -1.98
CA ARG A 15 -17.66 13.39 -1.94
C ARG A 15 -17.92 12.03 -2.61
N MET A 16 -17.45 11.85 -3.84
CA MET A 16 -17.61 10.59 -4.58
C MET A 16 -17.04 9.40 -3.79
N THR A 17 -15.86 9.57 -3.21
CA THR A 17 -15.19 8.52 -2.42
C THR A 17 -16.01 8.13 -1.20
N ARG A 18 -16.53 9.13 -0.48
CA ARG A 18 -17.41 8.91 0.67
C ARG A 18 -18.69 8.18 0.24
N ASP A 19 -19.35 8.66 -0.80
CA ASP A 19 -20.62 8.10 -1.28
C ASP A 19 -20.45 6.62 -1.65
N ILE A 20 -19.35 6.25 -2.33
CA ILE A 20 -19.05 4.84 -2.65
C ILE A 20 -18.89 4.03 -1.36
N GLY A 21 -18.10 4.50 -0.40
CA GLY A 21 -17.86 3.79 0.85
C GLY A 21 -19.10 3.61 1.72
N GLU A 22 -20.02 4.58 1.70
CA GLU A 22 -21.21 4.60 2.56
C GLU A 22 -22.44 3.94 1.92
N THR A 23 -22.57 3.95 0.60
CA THR A 23 -23.82 3.57 -0.06
C THR A 23 -23.73 2.33 -0.94
N TYR A 24 -22.53 1.91 -1.36
CA TYR A 24 -22.40 0.76 -2.26
C TYR A 24 -22.46 -0.55 -1.48
N VAL A 25 -23.34 -1.44 -1.92
CA VAL A 25 -23.37 -2.82 -1.42
C VAL A 25 -22.13 -3.56 -1.94
N PRO A 26 -21.28 -4.14 -1.05
CA PRO A 26 -20.13 -4.93 -1.48
C PRO A 26 -20.53 -6.09 -2.39
N MET A 27 -19.64 -6.48 -3.29
CA MET A 27 -19.87 -7.63 -4.16
C MET A 27 -19.97 -8.92 -3.34
N PRO A 28 -20.76 -9.93 -3.76
CA PRO A 28 -20.82 -11.22 -3.08
C PRO A 28 -19.42 -11.82 -2.87
N GLY A 29 -19.11 -12.19 -1.63
CA GLY A 29 -17.78 -12.69 -1.24
C GLY A 29 -16.79 -11.61 -0.80
N THR A 30 -17.23 -10.35 -0.69
CA THR A 30 -16.43 -9.25 -0.13
C THR A 30 -17.19 -8.53 0.97
N ASP A 31 -16.46 -8.04 1.98
CA ASP A 31 -17.07 -7.37 3.14
C ASP A 31 -17.20 -5.85 2.97
N ARG A 32 -16.45 -5.25 2.03
CA ARG A 32 -16.28 -3.79 1.91
C ARG A 32 -16.20 -3.35 0.45
N SER A 33 -16.81 -2.19 0.16
CA SER A 33 -16.69 -1.47 -1.11
C SER A 33 -15.52 -0.50 -1.01
N LEU A 34 -14.34 -0.92 -1.48
CA LEU A 34 -13.11 -0.13 -1.36
C LEU A 34 -12.70 0.49 -2.68
N LEU A 35 -12.12 1.68 -2.59
CA LEU A 35 -11.47 2.32 -3.73
C LEU A 35 -10.06 1.75 -3.97
N PRO A 36 -9.57 1.84 -5.22
CA PRO A 36 -8.17 1.59 -5.51
C PRO A 36 -7.26 2.40 -4.57
N GLY A 37 -6.28 1.75 -3.94
CA GLY A 37 -5.37 2.37 -2.97
C GLY A 37 -5.75 2.16 -1.51
N ALA A 38 -7.01 1.83 -1.18
CA ALA A 38 -7.44 1.70 0.22
C ALA A 38 -6.78 0.50 0.93
N ILE A 39 -6.67 -0.65 0.24
CA ILE A 39 -5.98 -1.84 0.78
C ILE A 39 -4.49 -1.60 0.90
N GLU A 40 -3.89 -0.91 -0.07
CA GLU A 40 -2.50 -0.51 -0.03
C GLU A 40 -2.22 0.39 1.17
N GLU A 41 -3.05 1.41 1.42
CA GLU A 41 -2.90 2.29 2.58
C GLU A 41 -2.93 1.52 3.91
N GLU A 42 -3.88 0.58 4.06
CA GLU A 42 -3.98 -0.29 5.23
C GLU A 42 -2.71 -1.14 5.41
N ARG A 43 -2.21 -1.75 4.33
CA ARG A 43 -0.96 -2.54 4.36
C ARG A 43 0.27 -1.68 4.67
N PHE A 44 0.34 -0.47 4.12
CA PHE A 44 1.43 0.46 4.42
C PHE A 44 1.43 0.86 5.90
N ALA A 45 0.27 1.16 6.46
CA ALA A 45 0.13 1.45 7.89
C ALA A 45 0.48 0.24 8.77
N GLN A 46 0.17 -0.98 8.32
CA GLN A 46 0.61 -2.20 8.96
C GLN A 46 2.14 -2.36 8.91
N TYR A 47 2.75 -2.31 7.73
CA TYR A 47 4.18 -2.54 7.57
C TYR A 47 5.05 -1.49 8.25
N ARG A 48 4.58 -0.24 8.36
CA ARG A 48 5.28 0.78 9.17
C ARG A 48 5.36 0.41 10.65
N ARG A 49 4.38 -0.33 11.17
CA ARG A 49 4.31 -0.74 12.58
C ARG A 49 4.98 -2.10 12.82
N GLU A 50 4.79 -3.03 11.90
CA GLU A 50 5.12 -4.45 12.08
C GLU A 50 6.37 -4.89 11.29
N GLY A 51 6.86 -4.03 10.39
CA GLY A 51 7.86 -4.40 9.40
C GLY A 51 7.23 -5.01 8.13
N ILE A 52 8.01 -5.05 7.06
CA ILE A 52 7.58 -5.65 5.79
C ILE A 52 7.83 -7.16 5.88
N HIS A 53 6.80 -7.96 5.61
CA HIS A 53 6.95 -9.40 5.56
C HIS A 53 7.69 -9.84 4.29
N TYR A 54 8.91 -10.32 4.44
CA TYR A 54 9.68 -10.96 3.37
C TYR A 54 9.63 -12.48 3.55
N GLY A 55 9.09 -13.19 2.55
CA GLY A 55 9.05 -14.64 2.54
C GLY A 55 10.43 -15.26 2.29
N GLU A 56 10.52 -16.59 2.41
CA GLU A 56 11.79 -17.31 2.24
C GLU A 56 12.43 -17.06 0.87
N MET A 57 11.62 -17.06 -0.20
CA MET A 57 12.10 -16.83 -1.56
C MET A 57 12.66 -15.41 -1.72
N GLU A 58 11.95 -14.40 -1.21
CA GLU A 58 12.38 -13.01 -1.27
C GLU A 58 13.66 -12.79 -0.45
N GLN A 59 13.77 -13.41 0.72
CA GLN A 59 14.99 -13.35 1.53
C GLN A 59 16.18 -14.04 0.86
N GLN A 60 15.99 -15.19 0.21
CA GLN A 60 17.06 -15.87 -0.52
C GLN A 60 17.54 -15.01 -1.69
N ALA A 61 16.63 -14.39 -2.44
CA ALA A 61 16.99 -13.47 -3.51
C ALA A 61 17.76 -12.25 -2.98
N ALA A 62 17.33 -11.67 -1.86
CA ALA A 62 18.02 -10.54 -1.23
C ALA A 62 19.45 -10.90 -0.79
N ARG A 63 19.65 -12.08 -0.17
CA ARG A 63 20.98 -12.57 0.22
C ARG A 63 21.89 -12.82 -0.98
N ALA A 64 21.37 -13.40 -2.06
CA ALA A 64 22.16 -13.61 -3.29
C ALA A 64 22.63 -12.29 -3.91
N VAL A 65 21.78 -11.25 -3.90
CA VAL A 65 22.15 -9.91 -4.39
C VAL A 65 23.13 -9.22 -3.43
N SER A 66 22.94 -9.37 -2.12
CA SER A 66 23.85 -8.89 -1.07
C SER A 66 25.26 -9.43 -1.28
N GLU A 67 25.40 -10.75 -1.48
CA GLU A 67 26.69 -11.40 -1.75
C GLU A 67 27.33 -10.93 -3.05
N LEU A 68 26.53 -10.81 -4.12
CA LEU A 68 27.02 -10.36 -5.42
C LEU A 68 27.54 -8.91 -5.40
N LEU A 69 26.87 -8.03 -4.66
CA LEU A 69 27.17 -6.61 -4.63
C LEU A 69 28.07 -6.21 -3.45
N GLY A 70 28.26 -7.09 -2.46
CA GLY A 70 28.99 -6.79 -1.23
C GLY A 70 28.32 -5.70 -0.38
N VAL A 71 26.98 -5.67 -0.37
CA VAL A 71 26.19 -4.68 0.38
C VAL A 71 25.36 -5.41 1.42
N ASP A 72 25.57 -5.10 2.68
CA ASP A 72 24.89 -5.79 3.79
C ASP A 72 23.37 -5.56 3.79
N LEU A 73 22.65 -6.60 4.19
CA LEU A 73 21.20 -6.51 4.36
C LEU A 73 20.85 -5.76 5.65
N PRO A 74 19.83 -4.89 5.63
CA PRO A 74 19.51 -4.01 6.77
C PRO A 74 18.92 -4.74 7.99
N TRP A 75 18.70 -6.05 7.89
CA TRP A 75 18.20 -6.90 8.97
C TRP A 75 19.21 -7.96 9.43
N GLU A 76 20.39 -8.04 8.80
CA GLU A 76 21.48 -8.86 9.32
C GLU A 76 22.17 -8.05 10.42
N GLU A 77 22.26 -8.62 11.63
CA GLU A 77 22.96 -7.96 12.74
C GLU A 77 24.42 -7.76 12.32
N THR A 78 24.84 -6.50 12.23
CA THR A 78 26.26 -6.18 12.06
C THR A 78 26.96 -6.51 13.38
N GLU A 79 27.80 -7.55 13.39
CA GLU A 79 28.72 -7.80 14.50
C GLU A 79 29.72 -6.65 14.68
#